data_AF-A0A821Z9I3-F1
#
_entry.id   AF-A0A821Z9I3-F1
#
_cell.length_a   1.000
_cell.length_b   1.000
_cell.length_c   1.000
_cell.angle_alpha   90.00
_cell.angle_beta   90.00
_cell.angle_gamma   90.00
#
_symmetry.space_group_name_H-M   'P 1'
#
loop_
_entity.id
_entity.type
_entity.pdbx_description
1 polymer ?
#
loop_
_entity_poly.entity_id
_entity_poly.type
_entity_poly.pdbx_seq_one_letter_code
_entity_poly.pdbx_strand_id
1 'polypeptide(L)'
;FVTIACCCAAQLGVYPWLMFWSCVLSYFVFYCAHWQTYVSGKLKFGRLDCTEAQFSFITIHLISTISPGFWSNSIPYLQLEYRILVALLTIGSTLWSSFNNIRLVSQGGCGRNFSSVAGTSIIFPGWPIGLLIFLAVVASNYSTSSVLEEHTSLHLLCYGMVFSKITNRLIVGHMSRSPLNGWDSSCIGPLAVCINQYFNLLIDEHVLLWFFLVS
;
A
#
# COMPACT_ATOMS: atom_id res chain seq x y z
N PHE A 1 -3.31 6.48 2.96
CA PHE A 1 -4.45 7.26 3.50
C PHE A 1 -5.44 7.69 2.43
N VAL A 2 -5.01 8.41 1.37
CA VAL A 2 -5.92 8.84 0.29
C VAL A 2 -6.65 7.66 -0.37
N THR A 3 -5.96 6.54 -0.61
CA THR A 3 -6.59 5.35 -1.18
C THR A 3 -7.72 4.79 -0.32
N ILE A 4 -7.52 4.68 1.00
CA ILE A 4 -8.59 4.24 1.92
C ILE A 4 -9.78 5.19 1.83
N ALA A 5 -9.54 6.51 1.85
CA ALA A 5 -10.61 7.50 1.71
C ALA A 5 -11.39 7.34 0.40
N CYS A 6 -10.70 7.09 -0.72
CA CYS A 6 -11.34 6.77 -2.00
C CYS A 6 -12.14 5.47 -1.96
N CYS A 7 -11.62 4.40 -1.33
CA CYS A 7 -12.35 3.14 -1.16
C CYS A 7 -13.61 3.34 -0.31
N CYS A 8 -13.54 4.16 0.75
CA CYS A 8 -14.71 4.51 1.56
C CYS A 8 -15.72 5.34 0.76
N ALA A 9 -15.27 6.34 -0.01
CA ALA A 9 -16.12 7.17 -0.86
C ALA A 9 -16.85 6.34 -1.93
N ALA A 10 -16.13 5.38 -2.54
CA ALA A 10 -16.69 4.44 -3.52
C ALA A 10 -17.50 3.29 -2.89
N GLN A 11 -17.72 3.30 -1.57
CA GLN A 11 -18.43 2.26 -0.81
C GLN A 11 -17.87 0.85 -1.01
N LEU A 12 -16.55 0.73 -1.19
CA LEU A 12 -15.88 -0.54 -1.45
C LEU A 12 -15.81 -1.47 -0.23
N GLY A 13 -16.23 -0.99 0.96
CA GLY A 13 -16.27 -1.78 2.19
C GLY A 13 -17.17 -3.01 2.15
N VAL A 14 -18.13 -3.06 1.20
CA VAL A 14 -18.96 -4.26 0.94
C VAL A 14 -18.11 -5.43 0.42
N TYR A 15 -16.96 -5.14 -0.20
CA TYR A 15 -16.00 -6.12 -0.70
C TYR A 15 -14.64 -5.94 -0.01
N PRO A 16 -14.46 -6.45 1.23
CA PRO A 16 -13.26 -6.23 2.04
C PRO A 16 -11.95 -6.61 1.33
N TRP A 17 -11.96 -7.70 0.57
CA TRP A 17 -10.79 -8.15 -0.19
C TRP A 17 -10.38 -7.21 -1.32
N LEU A 18 -11.35 -6.64 -2.04
CA LEU A 18 -11.07 -5.66 -3.10
C LEU A 18 -10.51 -4.36 -2.50
N MET A 19 -11.07 -3.93 -1.36
CA MET A 19 -10.56 -2.80 -0.60
C MET A 19 -9.15 -3.06 -0.05
N PHE A 20 -8.88 -4.28 0.43
CA PHE A 20 -7.56 -4.67 0.92
C PHE A 20 -6.51 -4.59 -0.20
N TRP A 21 -6.74 -5.28 -1.33
CA TRP A 21 -5.77 -5.32 -2.42
C TRP A 21 -5.56 -3.97 -3.08
N SER A 22 -6.62 -3.18 -3.29
CA SER A 22 -6.49 -1.82 -3.83
C SER A 22 -5.64 -0.90 -2.94
N CYS A 23 -5.79 -1.00 -1.61
CA CYS A 23 -4.99 -0.24 -0.66
C CYS A 23 -3.54 -0.72 -0.59
N VAL A 24 -3.30 -2.03 -0.44
CA VAL A 24 -1.93 -2.60 -0.34
C VAL A 24 -1.13 -2.33 -1.61
N LEU A 25 -1.73 -2.51 -2.79
CA LEU A 25 -1.06 -2.21 -4.06
C LEU A 25 -0.79 -0.71 -4.25
N SER A 26 -1.67 0.15 -3.75
CA SER A 26 -1.43 1.60 -3.77
C SER A 26 -0.27 2.01 -2.86
N TYR A 27 -0.11 1.36 -1.70
CA TYR A 27 1.06 1.60 -0.85
C TYR A 27 2.34 1.08 -1.48
N PHE A 28 2.26 -0.08 -2.13
CA PHE A 28 3.39 -0.66 -2.83
C PHE A 28 3.86 0.17 -4.02
N VAL A 29 2.95 0.68 -4.86
CA VAL A 29 3.36 1.50 -6.02
C VAL A 29 4.05 2.79 -5.59
N PHE A 30 3.57 3.42 -4.50
CA PHE A 30 4.20 4.60 -3.93
C PHE A 30 5.61 4.30 -3.42
N TYR A 31 5.79 3.14 -2.76
CA TYR A 31 7.10 2.65 -2.36
C TYR A 31 8.01 2.40 -3.57
N CYS A 32 7.51 1.75 -4.62
CA CYS A 32 8.26 1.45 -5.84
C CYS A 32 8.76 2.71 -6.54
N ALA A 33 7.96 3.78 -6.60
CA ALA A 33 8.39 5.06 -7.16
C ALA A 33 9.58 5.63 -6.37
N HIS A 34 9.52 5.59 -5.04
CA HIS A 34 10.63 6.06 -4.21
C HIS A 34 11.85 5.13 -4.23
N TRP A 35 11.64 3.82 -4.36
CA TRP A 35 12.72 2.87 -4.59
C TRP A 35 13.44 3.16 -5.91
N GLN A 36 12.68 3.41 -6.98
CA GLN A 36 13.24 3.84 -8.27
C GLN A 36 14.06 5.12 -8.12
N THR A 37 13.60 6.12 -7.34
CA THR A 37 14.42 7.32 -7.07
C THR A 37 15.68 7.03 -6.27
N TYR A 38 15.60 6.20 -5.22
CA TYR A 38 16.77 5.84 -4.40
C TYR A 38 17.86 5.14 -5.21
N VAL A 39 17.46 4.34 -6.21
CA VAL A 39 18.39 3.60 -7.07
C VAL A 39 18.95 4.49 -8.19
N SER A 40 18.10 5.23 -8.88
CA SER A 40 18.47 5.97 -10.10
C SER A 40 18.76 7.47 -9.90
N GLY A 41 18.57 8.00 -8.69
CA GLY A 41 18.79 9.41 -8.36
C GLY A 41 17.87 10.41 -9.07
N LYS A 42 16.89 9.92 -9.86
CA LYS A 42 15.94 10.73 -10.62
C LYS A 42 14.55 10.10 -10.54
N LEU A 43 13.53 10.91 -10.28
CA LEU A 43 12.14 10.48 -10.43
C LEU A 43 11.78 10.57 -11.92
N LYS A 44 11.40 9.44 -12.53
CA LYS A 44 10.97 9.41 -13.93
C LYS A 44 9.45 9.39 -13.96
N PHE A 45 8.86 10.48 -14.44
CA PHE A 45 7.41 10.53 -14.57
C PHE A 45 6.94 9.64 -15.73
N GLY A 46 5.99 8.75 -15.45
CA GLY A 46 5.22 7.99 -16.41
C GLY A 46 4.02 8.77 -16.96
N ARG A 47 3.19 8.10 -17.78
CA ARG A 47 1.94 8.68 -18.33
C ARG A 47 0.77 8.64 -17.35
N LEU A 48 0.81 7.72 -16.39
CA LEU A 48 -0.18 7.58 -15.32
C LEU A 48 0.59 7.59 -14.01
N ASP A 49 0.57 8.73 -13.35
CA ASP A 49 1.37 9.06 -12.19
C ASP A 49 0.54 9.75 -11.12
N CYS A 50 1.21 10.41 -10.17
CA CYS A 50 0.59 11.05 -9.02
C CYS A 50 -0.48 12.08 -9.43
N THR A 51 -0.30 12.81 -10.52
CA THR A 51 -1.23 13.85 -10.99
C THR A 51 -2.53 13.25 -11.50
N GLU A 52 -2.47 12.27 -12.40
CA GLU A 52 -3.65 11.62 -12.97
C GLU A 52 -4.42 10.84 -11.88
N ALA A 53 -3.69 10.23 -10.95
CA ALA A 53 -4.27 9.60 -9.77
C ALA A 53 -5.00 10.61 -8.89
N GLN A 54 -4.42 11.79 -8.63
CA GLN A 54 -5.06 12.85 -7.85
C GLN A 54 -6.35 13.37 -8.49
N PHE A 55 -6.36 13.62 -9.81
CA PHE A 55 -7.58 14.00 -10.52
C PHE A 55 -8.66 12.90 -10.44
N SER A 56 -8.24 11.63 -10.52
CA SER A 56 -9.15 10.50 -10.34
C SER A 56 -9.75 10.47 -8.93
N PHE A 57 -8.94 10.70 -7.89
CA PHE A 57 -9.41 10.76 -6.51
C PHE A 57 -10.39 11.91 -6.29
N ILE A 58 -10.13 13.09 -6.83
CA ILE A 58 -11.04 14.24 -6.75
C ILE A 58 -12.38 13.88 -7.42
N THR A 59 -12.33 13.27 -8.60
CA THR A 59 -13.53 12.85 -9.35
C THR A 59 -14.38 11.86 -8.55
N ILE A 60 -13.75 10.85 -7.93
CA ILE A 60 -14.45 9.86 -7.09
C ILE A 60 -15.13 10.55 -5.91
N HIS A 61 -14.46 11.47 -5.22
CA HIS A 61 -15.06 12.19 -4.10
C HIS A 61 -16.22 13.09 -4.55
N LEU A 62 -16.08 13.83 -5.65
CA LEU A 62 -17.14 14.69 -6.18
C LEU A 62 -18.40 13.89 -6.54
N ILE A 63 -18.25 12.77 -7.26
CA ILE A 63 -19.38 11.89 -7.60
C ILE A 63 -20.05 11.37 -6.32
N SER A 64 -19.25 10.95 -5.35
CA SER A 64 -19.76 10.43 -4.06
C SER A 64 -20.52 11.48 -3.26
N THR A 65 -20.13 12.76 -3.34
CA THR A 65 -20.86 13.86 -2.69
C THR A 65 -22.19 14.17 -3.35
N ILE A 66 -22.29 14.01 -4.68
CA ILE A 66 -23.53 14.29 -5.42
C ILE A 66 -24.51 13.12 -5.27
N SER A 67 -24.03 11.89 -5.39
CA SER A 67 -24.85 10.69 -5.24
C SER A 67 -24.03 9.54 -4.65
N PRO A 68 -24.14 9.30 -3.33
CA PRO A 68 -23.46 8.19 -2.68
C PRO A 68 -23.86 6.83 -3.28
N GLY A 69 -25.13 6.69 -3.69
CA GLY A 69 -25.68 5.47 -4.29
C GLY A 69 -25.26 5.23 -5.75
N PHE A 70 -24.52 6.15 -6.37
CA PHE A 70 -24.03 5.99 -7.74
C PHE A 70 -23.20 4.71 -7.89
N TRP A 71 -22.37 4.38 -6.91
CA TRP A 71 -21.43 3.27 -6.96
C TRP A 71 -22.08 1.89 -6.81
N SER A 72 -23.29 1.79 -6.24
CA SER A 72 -24.11 0.57 -6.19
C SER A 72 -24.84 0.26 -7.49
N ASN A 73 -24.92 1.21 -8.41
CA ASN A 73 -25.65 0.97 -9.65
C ASN A 73 -24.89 -0.04 -10.52
N SER A 74 -25.64 -0.91 -11.19
CA SER A 74 -25.08 -1.86 -12.15
C SER A 74 -24.83 -1.16 -13.48
N ILE A 75 -23.69 -1.47 -14.11
CA ILE A 75 -23.34 -1.02 -15.45
C ILE A 75 -24.31 -1.67 -16.44
N PRO A 76 -25.00 -0.90 -17.30
CA PRO A 76 -25.81 -1.48 -18.37
C PRO A 76 -24.89 -2.36 -19.24
N TYR A 77 -25.34 -3.58 -19.56
CA TYR A 77 -24.63 -4.65 -20.32
C TYR A 77 -23.69 -5.58 -19.54
N LEU A 78 -22.93 -5.10 -18.54
CA LEU A 78 -21.93 -5.93 -17.83
C LEU A 78 -22.44 -6.54 -16.52
N GLN A 79 -23.59 -6.10 -15.99
CA GLN A 79 -24.13 -6.50 -14.67
C GLN A 79 -23.15 -6.33 -13.49
N LEU A 80 -22.03 -5.64 -13.69
CA LEU A 80 -21.04 -5.31 -12.67
C LEU A 80 -21.37 -3.97 -12.02
N GLU A 81 -21.17 -3.86 -10.72
CA GLU A 81 -21.30 -2.58 -10.01
C GLU A 81 -20.17 -1.62 -10.36
N TYR A 82 -20.47 -0.32 -10.44
CA TYR A 82 -19.45 0.71 -10.67
C TYR A 82 -18.33 0.69 -9.62
N ARG A 83 -18.64 0.32 -8.36
CA ARG A 83 -17.61 0.19 -7.31
C ARG A 83 -16.55 -0.87 -7.62
N ILE A 84 -16.96 -2.02 -8.17
CA ILE A 84 -16.05 -3.10 -8.57
C ILE A 84 -15.17 -2.65 -9.73
N LEU A 85 -15.75 -1.91 -10.69
CA LEU A 85 -14.99 -1.35 -11.80
C LEU A 85 -13.89 -0.38 -11.31
N VAL A 86 -14.20 0.50 -10.35
CA VAL A 86 -13.19 1.38 -9.72
C VAL A 86 -12.08 0.55 -9.07
N ALA A 87 -12.42 -0.50 -8.31
CA ALA A 87 -11.43 -1.38 -7.70
C ALA A 87 -10.52 -2.05 -8.76
N LEU A 88 -11.09 -2.59 -9.83
CA LEU A 88 -10.31 -3.24 -10.89
C LEU A 88 -9.39 -2.25 -11.63
N LEU A 89 -9.87 -1.04 -11.92
CA LEU A 89 -9.03 0.00 -12.53
C LEU A 89 -7.90 0.44 -11.61
N THR A 90 -8.15 0.59 -10.30
CA THR A 90 -7.09 0.92 -9.33
C THR A 90 -6.06 -0.20 -9.21
N ILE A 91 -6.49 -1.47 -9.12
CA ILE A 91 -5.59 -2.63 -9.08
C ILE A 91 -4.78 -2.73 -10.38
N GLY A 92 -5.42 -2.61 -11.55
CA GLY A 92 -4.73 -2.70 -12.84
C GLY A 92 -3.70 -1.59 -13.05
N SER A 93 -4.06 -0.34 -12.74
CA SER A 93 -3.16 0.81 -12.88
C SER A 93 -1.97 0.73 -11.90
N THR A 94 -2.20 0.33 -10.66
CA THR A 94 -1.14 0.18 -9.65
C THR A 94 -0.18 -0.96 -9.99
N LEU A 95 -0.67 -2.10 -10.50
CA LEU A 95 0.18 -3.19 -10.98
C LEU A 95 1.03 -2.77 -12.18
N TRP A 96 0.44 -2.10 -13.16
CA TRP A 96 1.15 -1.60 -14.33
C TRP A 96 2.27 -0.62 -13.96
N SER A 97 1.96 0.35 -13.08
CA SER A 97 2.94 1.33 -12.62
C SER A 97 4.04 0.68 -11.77
N SER A 98 3.69 -0.27 -10.89
CA SER A 98 4.68 -1.01 -10.10
C SER A 98 5.64 -1.81 -10.98
N PHE A 99 5.14 -2.47 -12.03
CA PHE A 99 5.97 -3.19 -12.99
C PHE A 99 6.97 -2.27 -13.70
N ASN A 100 6.51 -1.09 -14.14
CA ASN A 100 7.39 -0.11 -14.77
C ASN A 100 8.48 0.40 -13.82
N ASN A 101 8.13 0.69 -12.57
CA ASN A 101 9.10 1.13 -11.55
C ASN A 101 10.13 0.04 -11.24
N ILE A 102 9.71 -1.21 -11.06
CA ILE A 102 10.62 -2.34 -10.81
C ILE A 102 11.52 -2.60 -12.02
N ARG A 103 10.99 -2.50 -13.24
CA ARG A 103 11.77 -2.60 -14.47
C ARG A 103 12.82 -1.51 -14.58
N LEU A 104 12.54 -0.30 -14.12
CA LEU A 104 13.53 0.78 -14.06
C LEU A 104 14.59 0.52 -12.99
N VAL A 105 14.21 -0.05 -11.84
CA VAL A 105 15.14 -0.48 -10.79
C VAL A 105 16.10 -1.56 -11.31
N SER A 106 15.62 -2.51 -12.12
CA SER A 106 16.45 -3.60 -12.66
C SER A 106 17.42 -3.17 -13.76
N GLN A 107 17.23 -1.99 -14.35
CA GLN A 107 18.17 -1.41 -15.35
C GLN A 107 19.47 -0.88 -14.73
N GLY A 108 19.58 -0.86 -13.40
CA GLY A 108 20.79 -0.43 -12.69
C GLY A 108 20.66 0.96 -12.06
N GLY A 109 21.38 1.17 -10.95
CA GLY A 109 21.46 2.44 -10.25
C GLY A 109 22.63 3.33 -10.70
N CYS A 110 22.62 4.59 -10.25
CA CYS A 110 23.65 5.58 -10.60
C CYS A 110 24.96 5.46 -9.80
N GLY A 111 25.05 4.53 -8.85
CA GLY A 111 26.23 4.30 -8.02
C GLY A 111 27.31 3.44 -8.70
N ARG A 112 28.45 3.30 -8.03
CA ARG A 112 29.59 2.48 -8.50
C ARG A 112 29.13 1.02 -8.65
N ASN A 113 29.47 0.35 -9.76
CA ASN A 113 28.99 -1.01 -10.11
C ASN A 113 27.47 -1.14 -10.28
N PHE A 114 26.78 -0.12 -10.83
CA PHE A 114 25.32 -0.05 -10.94
C PHE A 114 24.58 -0.09 -9.59
N SER A 115 25.27 0.18 -8.48
CA SER A 115 24.66 0.24 -7.15
C SER A 115 23.71 1.43 -7.00
N SER A 116 22.92 1.44 -5.92
CA SER A 116 22.06 2.58 -5.58
C SER A 116 22.85 3.88 -5.34
N VAL A 117 22.16 5.02 -5.17
CA VAL A 117 22.78 6.32 -4.88
C VAL A 117 23.69 6.30 -3.65
N ALA A 118 23.41 5.45 -2.66
CA ALA A 118 24.23 5.29 -1.45
C ALA A 118 25.32 4.20 -1.55
N GLY A 119 25.58 3.64 -2.73
CA GLY A 119 26.56 2.56 -2.92
C GLY A 119 26.10 1.19 -2.39
N THR A 120 24.85 1.07 -1.93
CA THR A 120 24.24 -0.19 -1.47
C THR A 120 23.61 -0.99 -2.60
N SER A 121 23.26 -2.25 -2.35
CA SER A 121 22.61 -3.10 -3.35
C SER A 121 21.23 -2.56 -3.73
N ILE A 122 20.89 -2.73 -5.01
CA ILE A 122 19.63 -2.28 -5.61
C ILE A 122 18.42 -3.01 -5.00
N ILE A 123 18.63 -4.24 -4.54
CA ILE A 123 17.59 -5.18 -4.09
C ILE A 123 17.25 -5.00 -2.61
N PHE A 124 18.17 -4.49 -1.80
CA PHE A 124 18.00 -4.40 -0.34
C PHE A 124 16.74 -3.66 0.12
N PRO A 125 16.31 -2.55 -0.51
CA PRO A 125 15.03 -1.91 -0.18
C PRO A 125 13.80 -2.83 -0.39
N GLY A 126 13.92 -3.91 -1.16
CA GLY A 126 12.84 -4.88 -1.37
C GLY A 126 12.55 -5.77 -0.16
N TRP A 127 13.54 -6.02 0.69
CA TRP A 127 13.37 -6.89 1.86
C TRP A 127 12.34 -6.36 2.88
N PRO A 128 12.46 -5.12 3.41
CA PRO A 128 11.53 -4.63 4.44
C PRO A 128 10.09 -4.51 3.92
N ILE A 129 9.90 -4.11 2.66
CA ILE A 129 8.56 -3.99 2.06
C ILE A 129 7.93 -5.37 1.78
N GLY A 130 8.73 -6.33 1.31
CA GLY A 130 8.27 -7.69 1.04
C GLY A 130 7.84 -8.39 2.32
N LEU A 131 8.61 -8.23 3.41
CA LEU A 131 8.25 -8.72 4.73
C LEU A 131 6.94 -8.09 5.22
N LEU A 132 6.74 -6.78 5.05
CA LEU A 132 5.52 -6.12 5.48
C LEU A 132 4.28 -6.58 4.69
N ILE A 133 4.40 -6.75 3.37
CA ILE A 133 3.31 -7.29 2.53
C ILE A 133 3.00 -8.73 2.94
N PHE A 134 4.02 -9.55 3.15
CA PHE A 134 3.84 -10.92 3.61
C PHE A 134 3.09 -10.96 4.94
N LEU A 135 3.48 -10.15 5.93
CA LEU A 135 2.78 -10.05 7.21
C LEU A 135 1.32 -9.57 7.04
N ALA A 136 1.06 -8.61 6.16
CA ALA A 136 -0.29 -8.14 5.89
C ALA A 136 -1.18 -9.24 5.27
N VAL A 137 -0.62 -10.04 4.35
CA VAL A 137 -1.34 -11.15 3.69
C VAL A 137 -1.54 -12.33 4.64
N VAL A 138 -0.54 -12.68 5.44
CA VAL A 138 -0.67 -13.73 6.46
C VAL A 138 -1.72 -13.31 7.48
N ALA A 139 -1.67 -12.07 7.97
CA ALA A 139 -2.63 -11.57 8.93
C ALA A 139 -4.07 -11.54 8.38
N SER A 140 -4.26 -11.29 7.09
CA SER A 140 -5.59 -11.30 6.48
C SER A 140 -6.13 -12.70 6.18
N ASN A 141 -5.27 -13.71 5.98
CA ASN A 141 -5.70 -15.09 5.70
C ASN A 141 -5.90 -15.96 6.95
N TYR A 142 -5.18 -15.69 8.04
CA TYR A 142 -5.22 -16.50 9.27
C TYR A 142 -6.10 -15.91 10.38
N SER A 143 -6.73 -14.77 10.17
CA SER A 143 -7.63 -14.16 11.16
C SER A 143 -8.87 -15.06 11.35
N THR A 144 -8.91 -15.78 12.48
CA THR A 144 -9.98 -16.70 12.92
C THR A 144 -11.24 -15.96 13.37
N SER A 145 -11.08 -14.71 13.77
CA SER A 145 -12.12 -13.72 14.01
C SER A 145 -12.33 -12.94 12.72
N SER A 146 -13.57 -12.67 12.34
CA SER A 146 -13.99 -11.89 11.17
C SER A 146 -13.53 -10.41 11.19
N VAL A 147 -12.32 -10.08 11.65
CA VAL A 147 -11.81 -8.71 11.81
C VAL A 147 -11.54 -8.03 10.46
N LEU A 148 -11.23 -8.80 9.40
CA LEU A 148 -11.22 -8.25 8.05
C LEU A 148 -12.63 -7.81 7.62
N GLU A 149 -13.68 -8.49 8.06
CA GLU A 149 -15.08 -8.15 7.71
C GLU A 149 -15.65 -7.05 8.62
N GLU A 150 -15.23 -6.99 9.88
CA GLU A 150 -15.76 -6.05 10.87
C GLU A 150 -14.98 -4.71 10.91
N HIS A 151 -13.65 -4.73 10.72
CA HIS A 151 -12.78 -3.56 10.87
C HIS A 151 -11.66 -3.46 9.80
N THR A 152 -11.98 -3.71 8.52
CA THR A 152 -11.00 -3.63 7.40
C THR A 152 -10.22 -2.31 7.36
N SER A 153 -10.90 -1.19 7.62
CA SER A 153 -10.31 0.16 7.52
C SER A 153 -9.22 0.40 8.57
N LEU A 154 -9.42 -0.10 9.80
CA LEU A 154 -8.49 0.07 10.90
C LEU A 154 -7.22 -0.75 10.68
N HIS A 155 -7.37 -1.99 10.21
CA HIS A 155 -6.25 -2.83 9.80
C HIS A 155 -5.43 -2.16 8.69
N LEU A 156 -6.07 -1.69 7.62
CA LEU A 156 -5.40 -1.00 6.51
C LEU A 156 -4.72 0.31 6.92
N LEU A 157 -5.24 0.99 7.93
CA LEU A 157 -4.66 2.21 8.48
C LEU A 157 -3.40 1.90 9.29
N CYS A 158 -3.44 0.90 10.17
CA CYS A 158 -2.30 0.45 10.97
C CYS A 158 -1.12 0.01 10.07
N TYR A 159 -1.38 -0.90 9.12
CA TYR A 159 -0.34 -1.32 8.17
C TYR A 159 0.10 -0.15 7.27
N GLY A 160 -0.83 0.72 6.87
CA GLY A 160 -0.54 1.92 6.08
C GLY A 160 0.43 2.90 6.77
N MET A 161 0.35 3.05 8.10
CA MET A 161 1.30 3.85 8.88
C MET A 161 2.70 3.26 8.85
N VAL A 162 2.83 1.94 9.03
CA VAL A 162 4.12 1.24 8.95
C VAL A 162 4.71 1.36 7.54
N PHE A 163 3.89 1.18 6.49
CA PHE A 163 4.28 1.43 5.10
C PHE A 163 4.81 2.86 4.89
N SER A 164 4.11 3.86 5.41
CA SER A 164 4.50 5.26 5.29
C SER A 164 5.86 5.52 5.96
N LYS A 165 6.10 4.95 7.15
CA LYS A 165 7.37 5.10 7.86
C LYS A 165 8.55 4.49 7.12
N ILE A 166 8.39 3.27 6.59
CA ILE A 166 9.43 2.61 5.77
C ILE A 166 9.70 3.44 4.50
N THR A 167 8.65 3.92 3.84
CA THR A 167 8.80 4.77 2.63
C THR A 167 9.51 6.09 2.95
N ASN A 168 9.17 6.75 4.06
CA ASN A 168 9.82 8.00 4.47
C ASN A 168 11.31 7.81 4.75
N ARG A 169 11.71 6.68 5.36
CA ARG A 169 13.13 6.35 5.53
C ARG A 169 13.85 6.17 4.21
N LEU A 170 13.20 5.56 3.21
CA LEU A 170 13.75 5.43 1.86
C LEU A 170 13.96 6.79 1.19
N ILE A 171 12.99 7.71 1.33
CA ILE A 171 13.09 9.09 0.83
C ILE A 171 14.26 9.81 1.51
N VAL A 172 14.34 9.73 2.84
CA VAL A 172 15.43 10.35 3.61
C VAL A 172 16.77 9.77 3.18
N GLY A 173 16.89 8.45 3.05
CA GLY A 173 18.12 7.78 2.60
C GLY A 173 18.56 8.21 1.20
N HIS A 174 17.60 8.46 0.29
CA HIS A 174 17.90 9.03 -1.03
C HIS A 174 18.46 10.45 -0.91
N MET A 175 17.81 11.31 -0.12
CA MET A 175 18.19 12.72 0.03
C MET A 175 19.54 12.89 0.76
N SER A 176 19.78 12.10 1.80
CA SER A 176 21.02 12.11 2.59
C SER A 176 22.16 11.30 1.95
N ARG A 177 21.85 10.49 0.92
CA ARG A 177 22.75 9.48 0.34
C ARG A 177 23.30 8.49 1.38
N SER A 178 22.53 8.21 2.44
CA SER A 178 22.94 7.27 3.49
C SER A 178 22.49 5.84 3.17
N PRO A 179 23.26 4.82 3.57
CA PRO A 179 22.81 3.43 3.48
C PRO A 179 21.56 3.22 4.34
N LEU A 180 20.68 2.33 3.88
CA LEU A 180 19.47 1.95 4.62
C LEU A 180 19.80 0.85 5.62
N ASN A 181 19.28 0.96 6.84
CA ASN A 181 19.30 -0.13 7.81
C ASN A 181 18.15 -1.11 7.52
N GLY A 182 18.45 -2.41 7.53
CA GLY A 182 17.49 -3.46 7.17
C GLY A 182 16.45 -3.78 8.24
N TRP A 183 16.72 -3.40 9.49
CA TRP A 183 15.82 -3.61 10.62
C TRP A 183 15.17 -2.30 11.04
N ASP A 184 13.84 -2.30 11.04
CA ASP A 184 13.04 -1.20 11.54
C ASP A 184 12.18 -1.70 12.71
N SER A 185 12.29 -1.02 13.85
CA SER A 185 11.43 -1.22 15.02
C SER A 185 9.94 -1.09 14.69
N SER A 186 9.60 -0.41 13.60
CA SER A 186 8.22 -0.23 13.11
C SER A 186 7.58 -1.53 12.63
N CYS A 187 8.37 -2.52 12.24
CA CYS A 187 7.86 -3.84 11.85
C CYS A 187 7.45 -4.70 13.06
N ILE A 188 7.82 -4.30 14.28
CA ILE A 188 7.48 -5.04 15.50
C ILE A 188 5.97 -5.10 15.72
N GLY A 189 5.24 -4.02 15.41
CA GLY A 189 3.78 -3.98 15.54
C GLY A 189 3.09 -5.05 14.66
N PRO A 190 3.27 -5.01 13.33
CA PRO A 190 2.75 -6.05 12.43
C PRO A 190 3.21 -7.47 12.78
N LEU A 191 4.46 -7.64 13.22
CA LEU A 191 4.96 -8.94 13.67
C LEU A 191 4.24 -9.43 14.92
N ALA A 192 3.99 -8.55 15.90
CA ALA A 192 3.26 -8.88 17.12
C ALA A 192 1.81 -9.29 16.84
N VAL A 193 1.15 -8.64 15.86
CA VAL A 193 -0.19 -9.03 15.40
C VAL A 193 -0.18 -10.45 14.81
N CYS A 194 0.78 -10.76 13.92
CA CYS A 194 0.90 -12.11 13.35
C CYS A 194 1.22 -13.17 14.42
N ILE A 195 2.06 -12.84 15.41
CA ILE A 195 2.37 -13.73 16.53
C ILE A 195 1.12 -13.99 17.38
N ASN A 196 0.36 -12.95 17.70
CA ASN A 196 -0.88 -13.07 18.47
C ASN A 196 -1.89 -14.00 17.77
N GLN A 197 -2.00 -13.89 16.45
CA GLN A 197 -2.86 -14.73 15.61
C GLN A 197 -2.36 -16.18 15.52
N TYR A 198 -1.05 -16.40 15.42
CA TYR A 198 -0.48 -17.75 15.38
C TYR A 198 -0.70 -18.53 16.68
N PHE A 199 -0.64 -17.85 17.83
CA PHE A 199 -0.80 -18.48 19.14
C PHE A 199 -2.25 -18.52 19.65
N ASN A 200 -3.24 -18.00 18.90
CA ASN A 200 -4.63 -17.86 19.35
C ASN A 200 -4.74 -17.26 20.76
N LEU A 201 -3.92 -16.24 21.06
CA LEU A 201 -3.87 -15.63 22.38
C LEU A 201 -5.09 -14.72 22.62
N LEU A 202 -5.56 -14.72 23.87
CA LEU A 202 -6.77 -14.07 24.45
C LEU A 202 -6.82 -12.53 24.37
N ILE A 203 -5.95 -11.86 23.61
CA ILE A 203 -5.92 -10.40 23.53
C ILE A 203 -6.78 -9.94 22.36
N ASP A 204 -7.77 -9.12 22.67
CA ASP A 204 -8.70 -8.54 21.72
C ASP A 204 -7.96 -7.77 20.61
N GLU A 205 -8.09 -8.23 19.36
CA GLU A 205 -7.33 -7.73 18.21
C GLU A 205 -7.57 -6.23 17.99
N HIS A 206 -8.77 -5.75 18.31
CA HIS A 206 -9.13 -4.33 18.23
C HIS A 206 -8.29 -3.46 19.18
N VAL A 207 -8.10 -3.90 20.44
CA VAL A 207 -7.30 -3.16 21.43
C VAL A 207 -5.83 -3.16 21.04
N LEU A 208 -5.32 -4.28 20.52
CA LEU A 208 -3.95 -4.41 20.06
C LEU A 208 -3.66 -3.47 18.86
N LEU A 209 -4.56 -3.43 17.88
CA LEU A 209 -4.42 -2.55 16.72
C LEU A 209 -4.51 -1.08 17.10
N TRP A 210 -5.41 -0.70 18.02
CA TRP A 210 -5.47 0.67 18.55
C TRP A 210 -4.21 1.06 19.32
N PHE A 211 -3.67 0.15 20.14
CA PHE A 211 -2.43 0.38 20.86
C PHE A 211 -1.28 0.66 19.89
N PHE A 212 -1.14 -0.14 18.84
CA PHE A 212 -0.11 0.06 17.82
C PHE A 212 -0.33 1.26 16.90
N LEU A 213 -1.57 1.71 16.73
CA LEU A 213 -1.88 2.92 15.97
C LEU A 213 -1.45 4.19 16.71
N VAL A 214 -1.54 4.17 18.04
CA VAL A 214 -1.20 5.31 18.91
C VAL A 214 0.29 5.35 19.28
N SER A 215 0.97 4.20 19.34
CA SER A 215 2.40 4.07 19.68
C SER A 215 3.35 4.37 18.53
#